data_AF-A0A3C0GR16-F1
#
_entry.id   AF-A0A3C0GR16-F1
#
_cell.length_a   1.000
_cell.length_b   1.000
_cell.length_c   1.000
_cell.angle_alpha   90.00
_cell.angle_beta   90.00
_cell.angle_gamma   90.00
#
_symmetry.space_group_name_H-M   'P 1'
#
loop_
_entity.id
_entity.type
_entity.pdbx_description
1 polymer ?
#
loop_
_entity_poly.entity_id
_entity_poly.type
_entity_poly.pdbx_seq_one_letter_code
_entity_poly.pdbx_strand_id
1 'polypeptide(L)'
;TDIVIMDYRVRGFTRDVKGKKHYIDHKINSIQNFLAKNIKSRYEMFDVNVYQENIFHTKMHLKDFDLDQYLFEEKAKNISFKERMKIEALLRREIEELFHGRNLAE
;
A
#
# COMPACT_ATOMS: atom_id res chain seq x y z
N THR A 1 10.68 -0.79 1.74
CA THR A 1 9.83 -1.35 0.67
C THR A 1 8.92 -0.27 0.16
N ASP A 2 8.94 -0.05 -1.15
CA ASP A 2 8.19 1.02 -1.82
C ASP A 2 6.70 0.75 -1.84
N ILE A 3 6.32 -0.49 -2.12
CA ILE A 3 4.93 -0.95 -2.20
C ILE A 3 4.72 -2.03 -1.15
N VAL A 4 3.65 -1.91 -0.37
CA VAL A 4 3.26 -2.88 0.66
C VAL A 4 1.79 -3.21 0.50
N ILE A 5 1.48 -4.49 0.54
CA ILE A 5 0.11 -5.01 0.45
C ILE A 5 -0.19 -5.74 1.75
N MET A 6 -1.33 -5.43 2.37
CA MET A 6 -1.75 -6.06 3.60
C MET A 6 -3.21 -6.50 3.52
N ASP A 7 -3.45 -7.71 4.00
CA ASP A 7 -4.76 -8.34 4.02
C ASP A 7 -5.13 -8.79 5.43
N TYR A 8 -6.35 -8.47 5.84
CA TYR A 8 -7.00 -9.06 6.99
C TYR A 8 -8.27 -9.76 6.55
N ARG A 9 -8.36 -11.07 6.79
CA ARG A 9 -9.53 -11.87 6.42
C ARG A 9 -10.12 -12.55 7.65
N VAL A 10 -11.39 -12.31 7.91
CA VAL A 10 -12.12 -12.99 8.97
C VAL A 10 -12.66 -14.31 8.43
N ARG A 11 -12.21 -15.44 9.02
CA ARG A 11 -12.59 -16.80 8.59
C ARG A 11 -13.43 -17.57 9.60
N GLY A 12 -13.45 -17.11 10.85
CA GLY A 12 -14.08 -17.81 11.96
C GLY A 12 -15.15 -16.96 12.64
N PHE A 13 -15.80 -17.56 13.63
CA PHE A 13 -16.71 -16.88 14.54
C PHE A 13 -16.45 -17.36 15.96
N THR A 14 -16.77 -16.50 16.93
CA THR A 14 -16.90 -16.90 18.32
C THR A 14 -18.38 -17.07 18.68
N ARG A 15 -18.67 -17.71 19.81
CA ARG A 15 -20.03 -17.79 20.36
C ARG A 15 -20.10 -17.04 21.69
N ASP A 16 -21.16 -16.28 21.88
CA ASP A 16 -21.43 -15.67 23.18
C ASP A 16 -22.03 -16.68 24.18
N VAL A 17 -22.23 -16.24 25.42
CA VAL A 17 -22.84 -17.05 26.50
C VAL A 17 -24.25 -17.54 26.19
N LYS A 18 -24.94 -16.93 25.22
CA LYS A 18 -26.27 -17.35 24.73
C LYS A 18 -26.17 -18.25 23.49
N GLY A 19 -24.96 -18.60 23.05
CA GLY A 19 -24.69 -19.45 21.91
C GLY A 19 -24.77 -18.76 20.54
N LYS A 20 -25.02 -17.44 20.49
CA LYS A 20 -25.09 -16.68 19.23
C LYS A 20 -23.70 -16.53 18.63
N LYS A 21 -23.60 -16.74 17.30
CA LYS A 21 -22.34 -16.59 16.56
C LYS A 21 -22.04 -15.12 16.29
N HIS A 22 -20.80 -14.74 16.52
CA HIS A 22 -20.23 -13.43 16.20
C HIS A 22 -19.01 -13.63 15.30
N TYR A 23 -19.13 -13.25 14.03
CA TYR A 23 -18.02 -13.31 13.08
C TYR A 23 -17.09 -12.11 13.26
N ILE A 24 -17.68 -10.95 13.53
CA ILE A 24 -16.99 -9.69 13.74
C ILE A 24 -17.66 -9.03 14.95
N ASP A 25 -16.87 -8.74 15.97
CA ASP A 25 -17.31 -8.11 17.22
C ASP A 25 -17.24 -6.58 17.21
N HIS A 26 -16.59 -6.00 16.19
CA HIS A 26 -16.49 -4.55 16.00
C HIS A 26 -16.47 -4.17 14.52
N LYS A 27 -16.97 -2.99 14.16
CA LYS A 27 -16.97 -2.57 12.75
C LYS A 27 -15.55 -2.30 12.25
N ILE A 28 -15.06 -3.11 11.32
CA ILE A 28 -13.82 -2.86 10.59
C ILE A 28 -14.17 -2.10 9.31
N ASN A 29 -13.88 -0.81 9.27
CA ASN A 29 -14.00 0.00 8.05
C ASN A 29 -12.69 0.04 7.25
N SER A 30 -11.56 -0.06 7.95
CA SER A 30 -10.22 0.06 7.39
C SER A 30 -9.21 -0.57 8.34
N ILE A 31 -8.31 -1.41 7.81
CA ILE A 31 -7.21 -1.95 8.61
C ILE A 31 -6.12 -0.89 8.89
N GLN A 32 -6.11 0.21 8.14
CA GLN A 32 -5.22 1.35 8.37
C GLN A 32 -5.37 1.91 9.78
N ASN A 33 -6.54 1.77 10.40
CA ASN A 33 -6.80 2.23 11.76
C ASN A 33 -5.88 1.56 12.78
N PHE A 34 -5.43 0.34 12.52
CA PHE A 34 -4.57 -0.45 13.41
C PHE A 34 -3.08 -0.28 13.14
N LEU A 35 -2.70 0.53 12.14
CA LEU A 35 -1.30 0.83 11.85
C LEU A 35 -0.74 1.91 12.78
N ALA A 36 0.56 1.85 13.06
CA ALA A 36 1.24 2.88 13.84
C ALA A 36 1.31 4.22 13.06
N LYS A 37 1.26 5.35 13.78
CA LYS A 37 1.19 6.70 13.18
C LYS A 37 2.35 6.99 12.23
N ASN A 38 3.56 6.54 12.56
CA ASN A 38 4.76 6.70 11.73
C ASN A 38 4.68 5.94 10.39
N ILE A 39 3.95 4.83 10.35
CA ILE A 39 3.70 4.10 9.10
C ILE A 39 2.71 4.89 8.25
N LYS A 40 1.59 5.35 8.84
CA LYS A 40 0.59 6.16 8.12
C LYS A 40 1.16 7.47 7.57
N SER A 41 2.13 8.08 8.25
CA SER A 41 2.78 9.28 7.74
C SER A 41 3.67 8.99 6.53
N ARG A 42 4.35 7.84 6.49
CA ARG A 42 5.33 7.47 5.45
C ARG A 42 4.68 7.01 4.14
N TYR A 43 3.49 6.40 4.21
CA TYR A 43 2.83 5.77 3.07
C TYR A 43 1.55 6.51 2.67
N GLU A 44 1.28 6.59 1.37
CA GLU A 44 -0.08 6.72 0.84
C GLU A 44 -0.75 5.36 0.92
N MET A 45 -2.01 5.31 1.33
CA MET A 45 -2.72 4.08 1.66
C MET A 45 -4.11 4.08 1.05
N PHE A 46 -4.51 2.95 0.46
CA PHE A 46 -5.77 2.80 -0.26
C PHE A 46 -6.43 1.49 0.15
N ASP A 47 -7.70 1.55 0.53
CA ASP A 47 -8.47 0.37 0.92
C ASP A 47 -9.26 -0.22 -0.26
N VAL A 48 -9.23 -1.55 -0.36
CA VAL A 48 -9.96 -2.34 -1.38
C VAL A 48 -10.72 -3.47 -0.68
N ASN A 49 -11.57 -3.11 0.27
CA ASN A 49 -12.31 -4.09 1.08
C ASN A 49 -13.39 -4.81 0.27
N VAL A 50 -13.52 -6.13 0.46
CA VAL A 50 -14.62 -6.96 -0.03
C VAL A 50 -15.43 -7.44 1.17
N TYR A 51 -16.41 -6.63 1.58
CA TYR A 51 -17.16 -6.84 2.83
C TYR A 51 -17.96 -8.16 2.84
N GLN A 52 -18.52 -8.55 1.69
CA GLN A 52 -19.27 -9.80 1.55
C GLN A 52 -18.43 -11.04 1.87
N GLU A 53 -17.11 -10.96 1.61
CA GLU A 53 -16.15 -12.04 1.84
C GLU A 53 -15.38 -11.88 3.16
N ASN A 54 -15.70 -10.85 3.95
CA ASN A 54 -14.93 -10.40 5.12
C ASN A 54 -13.43 -10.25 4.84
N ILE A 55 -13.09 -9.69 3.68
CA ILE A 55 -11.71 -9.38 3.28
C ILE A 55 -11.53 -7.86 3.40
N PHE A 56 -10.52 -7.46 4.17
CA PHE A 56 -10.13 -6.07 4.33
C PHE A 56 -8.70 -5.93 3.83
N HIS A 57 -8.51 -5.12 2.80
CA HIS A 57 -7.26 -5.04 2.05
C HIS A 57 -6.81 -3.60 2.01
N THR A 58 -5.56 -3.35 2.34
CA THR A 58 -4.92 -2.04 2.18
C THR A 58 -3.69 -2.20 1.30
N LYS A 59 -3.64 -1.40 0.23
CA LYS A 59 -2.43 -1.17 -0.56
C LYS A 59 -1.75 0.09 -0.07
N MET A 60 -0.42 0.08 -0.04
CA MET A 60 0.38 1.22 0.38
C MET A 60 1.54 1.45 -0.57
N HIS A 61 1.86 2.71 -0.88
CA HIS A 61 3.13 3.07 -1.49
C HIS A 61 3.77 4.28 -0.80
N LEU A 62 5.09 4.43 -0.89
CA LEU A 62 5.80 5.56 -0.27
C LEU A 62 5.31 6.90 -0.84
N LYS A 63 5.17 7.90 0.04
CA LYS A 63 4.90 9.30 -0.35
C LYS A 63 6.10 9.95 -0.99
N ASP A 64 7.23 9.81 -0.31
CA ASP A 64 8.46 10.49 -0.68
C ASP A 64 9.23 9.62 -1.67
N PHE A 65 9.43 10.17 -2.86
CA PHE A 65 10.25 9.56 -3.89
C PHE A 65 11.64 10.21 -3.85
N ASP A 66 12.67 9.38 -3.77
CA ASP A 66 14.07 9.79 -3.75
C ASP A 66 14.85 8.95 -4.76
N LEU A 67 15.29 9.57 -5.85
CA LEU A 67 16.01 8.88 -6.92
C LEU A 67 17.30 8.22 -6.40
N ASP A 68 17.98 8.82 -5.41
CA ASP A 68 19.22 8.28 -4.86
C ASP A 68 19.03 6.93 -4.14
N GLN A 69 17.79 6.54 -3.81
CA GLN A 69 17.49 5.21 -3.25
C GLN A 69 17.40 4.11 -4.32
N TYR A 70 17.25 4.48 -5.58
CA TYR A 70 17.11 3.56 -6.71
C TYR A 70 18.37 3.48 -7.59
N LEU A 71 19.30 4.43 -7.42
CA LEU A 71 20.59 4.40 -8.09
C LEU A 71 21.60 3.57 -7.30
N PHE A 72 22.31 2.65 -7.97
CA PHE A 72 23.26 1.75 -7.32
C PHE A 72 24.64 2.40 -7.13
N GLU A 73 25.26 2.85 -8.22
CA GLU A 73 26.66 3.32 -8.23
C GLU A 73 26.80 4.83 -8.48
N GLU A 74 25.71 5.48 -8.91
CA GLU A 74 25.71 6.89 -9.28
C GLU A 74 24.81 7.70 -8.34
N LYS A 75 25.10 8.99 -8.20
CA LYS A 75 24.22 9.93 -7.49
C LYS A 75 23.40 10.76 -8.46
N ALA A 76 22.17 11.06 -8.10
CA ALA A 76 21.24 11.86 -8.91
C ALA A 76 21.84 13.22 -9.31
N LYS A 77 22.73 13.78 -8.48
CA LYS A 77 23.45 15.04 -8.75
C LYS A 77 24.52 14.95 -9.85
N ASN A 78 25.03 13.75 -10.13
CA ASN A 78 26.07 13.50 -11.13
C ASN A 78 25.46 13.17 -12.50
N ILE A 79 24.15 12.90 -12.55
CA ILE A 79 23.39 12.68 -13.78
C ILE A 79 22.93 14.03 -14.34
N SER A 80 22.92 14.17 -15.67
CA SER A 80 22.41 15.38 -16.32
C SER A 80 20.93 15.62 -15.95
N PHE A 81 20.52 16.88 -15.82
CA PHE A 81 19.14 17.21 -15.45
C PHE A 81 18.09 16.56 -16.37
N LYS A 82 18.34 16.53 -17.68
CA LYS A 82 17.44 15.94 -18.67
C LYS A 82 17.28 14.42 -18.47
N GLU A 83 18.39 13.75 -18.20
CA GLU A 83 18.40 12.30 -17.99
C GLU A 83 17.80 11.92 -16.65
N ARG A 84 18.10 12.69 -15.60
CA ARG A 84 17.46 12.57 -14.29
C ARG A 84 15.93 12.65 -14.41
N MET A 85 15.41 13.69 -15.06
CA MET A 85 13.97 13.85 -15.27
C MET A 85 13.35 12.66 -16.00
N LYS A 86 14.05 12.10 -17.00
CA LYS A 86 13.60 10.92 -17.74
C LYS A 86 13.55 9.68 -16.84
N ILE A 87 14.60 9.43 -16.05
CA ILE A 87 14.67 8.27 -15.15
C ILE A 87 13.60 8.38 -14.05
N GLU A 88 13.43 9.55 -13.44
CA GLU A 88 12.40 9.77 -12.42
C GLU A 88 10.99 9.51 -12.97
N ALA A 89 10.70 9.98 -14.19
CA ALA A 89 9.41 9.75 -14.83
C ALA A 89 9.15 8.25 -15.09
N LEU A 90 10.16 7.51 -15.55
CA LEU A 90 10.05 6.08 -15.80
C LEU A 90 9.83 5.28 -14.51
N LEU A 91 10.64 5.56 -13.47
CA LEU A 91 10.51 4.86 -12.18
C LEU A 91 9.17 5.16 -11.51
N ARG A 92 8.71 6.42 -11.53
CA ARG A 92 7.40 6.77 -10.98
C ARG A 92 6.27 6.04 -11.69
N ARG A 93 6.32 5.98 -13.03
CA ARG A 93 5.34 5.21 -13.81
C ARG A 93 5.36 3.73 -13.42
N GLU A 94 6.53 3.12 -13.32
CA GLU A 94 6.65 1.71 -12.97
C GLU A 94 6.14 1.42 -11.55
N ILE A 95 6.42 2.30 -10.57
CA ILE A 95 5.87 2.21 -9.21
C ILE A 95 4.34 2.31 -9.23
N GLU A 96 3.75 3.22 -10.00
CA GLU A 96 2.30 3.33 -10.12
C GLU A 96 1.67 2.11 -10.79
N GLU A 97 2.30 1.58 -11.83
CA GLU A 97 1.87 0.37 -12.54
C GLU A 97 1.88 -0.85 -11.60
N LEU A 98 2.94 -1.01 -10.81
CA LEU A 98 3.03 -2.05 -9.79
C LEU A 98 1.97 -1.86 -8.69
N PHE A 99 1.74 -0.62 -8.24
CA PHE A 99 0.75 -0.30 -7.21
C PHE A 99 -0.68 -0.65 -7.66
N HIS A 100 -1.02 -0.30 -8.90
CA HIS A 100 -2.31 -0.62 -9.48
C HIS A 100 -2.42 -2.07 -9.97
N GLY A 101 -1.30 -2.75 -10.18
CA GLY A 101 -1.24 -4.11 -10.72
C GLY A 101 -1.64 -4.17 -12.20
N ARG A 102 -1.40 -3.09 -12.96
CA ARG A 102 -1.71 -2.98 -14.39
C ARG A 102 -0.80 -1.93 -15.05
N ASN A 103 -0.56 -2.09 -16.34
CA ASN A 103 0.10 -1.07 -17.14
C ASN A 103 -0.80 0.16 -17.27
N LEU A 104 -0.21 1.35 -17.18
CA LEU A 104 -0.91 2.59 -17.44
C LEU A 104 -0.89 2.86 -18.95
N ALA A 105 -2.00 3.38 -19.49
CA ALA A 105 -2.05 3.78 -20.89
C ALA A 105 -1.03 4.90 -21.16
N GLU A 106 -0.44 4.91 -22.36
CA GLU A 106 0.48 5.97 -22.80
C GLU A 106 -0.18 7.34 -22.91
#